data_AF-A0A3P1AWI5-F1
#
_entry.id   AF-A0A3P1AWI5-F1
#
_cell.length_a   1.000
_cell.length_b   1.000
_cell.length_c   1.000
_cell.angle_alpha   90.00
_cell.angle_beta   90.00
_cell.angle_gamma   90.00
#
_symmetry.space_group_name_H-M   'P 1'
#
loop_
_entity.id
_entity.type
_entity.pdbx_description
1 polymer ?
#
loop_
_entity_poly.entity_id
_entity_poly.type
_entity_poly.pdbx_seq_one_letter_code
_entity_poly.pdbx_strand_id
1 'polypeptide(L)'
;MKNNGTASFEDFKKSIERSFSGMKDIFPDFKFIEQPTVKYIDGKQCVFAMCDYTLTAHNGQEKVKIMVYAVPVNDSFYQITFMDSEKEDNSKLFEKIIESTDIQE
;
A
#
# COMPACT_ATOMS: atom_id res chain seq x y z
N MET A 1 5.28 -3.00 12.26
CA MET A 1 5.76 -1.62 12.44
C MET A 1 7.08 -1.47 11.71
N LYS A 2 7.19 -0.53 10.77
CA LYS A 2 8.44 -0.26 10.03
C LYS A 2 9.05 1.05 10.54
N ASN A 3 10.38 1.12 10.65
CA ASN A 3 11.07 2.32 11.14
C ASN A 3 10.88 3.50 10.17
N ASN A 4 10.55 4.68 10.69
CA ASN A 4 10.32 5.91 9.95
C ASN A 4 11.36 6.97 10.35
N GLY A 5 12.54 6.91 9.75
CA GLY A 5 13.62 7.89 9.99
C GLY A 5 13.51 9.19 9.18
N THR A 6 12.31 9.53 8.69
CA THR A 6 12.12 10.68 7.79
C THR A 6 11.64 11.91 8.55
N ALA A 7 12.26 13.07 8.30
CA ALA A 7 11.99 14.31 9.03
C ALA A 7 10.64 14.99 8.70
N SER A 8 9.99 14.59 7.61
CA SER A 8 8.71 15.16 7.15
C SER A 8 7.82 14.12 6.46
N PHE A 9 6.52 14.41 6.35
CA PHE A 9 5.60 13.56 5.59
C PHE A 9 5.99 13.44 4.11
N GLU A 10 6.55 14.50 3.52
CA GLU A 10 7.00 14.47 2.12
C GLU A 10 8.19 13.53 1.93
N ASP A 11 9.12 13.50 2.90
CA ASP A 11 10.24 12.56 2.90
C ASP A 11 9.76 11.11 3.11
N PHE A 12 8.76 10.93 3.98
CA PHE A 12 8.08 9.64 4.14
C PHE A 12 7.46 9.18 2.82
N LYS A 13 6.70 10.05 2.14
CA LYS A 13 6.09 9.77 0.84
C LYS A 13 7.12 9.34 -0.19
N LYS A 14 8.23 10.06 -0.33
CA LYS A 14 9.33 9.70 -1.23
C LYS A 14 9.94 8.34 -0.88
N SER A 15 10.02 7.99 0.41
CA SER A 15 10.48 6.66 0.86
C SER A 15 9.54 5.54 0.43
N ILE A 16 8.23 5.75 0.55
CA ILE A 16 7.19 4.81 0.09
C ILE A 16 7.20 4.69 -1.44
N GLU A 17 7.28 5.81 -2.17
CA GLU A 17 7.40 5.82 -3.64
C GLU A 17 8.62 5.03 -4.12
N ARG A 18 9.77 5.18 -3.45
CA ARG A 18 10.98 4.40 -3.73
C ARG A 18 10.77 2.91 -3.49
N SER A 19 10.04 2.54 -2.44
CA SER A 19 9.71 1.14 -2.14
C SER A 19 8.88 0.51 -3.26
N PHE A 20 7.89 1.24 -3.80
CA PHE A 20 7.12 0.76 -4.96
C PHE A 20 7.97 0.72 -6.25
N SER A 21 8.94 1.62 -6.41
CA SER A 21 9.88 1.52 -7.53
C SER A 21 10.66 0.21 -7.49
N GLY A 22 11.10 -0.23 -6.31
CA GLY A 22 11.76 -1.53 -6.15
C GLY A 22 10.87 -2.73 -6.50
N MET A 23 9.54 -2.59 -6.40
CA MET A 23 8.63 -3.64 -6.84
C MET A 23 8.65 -3.84 -8.36
N LYS A 24 8.89 -2.79 -9.15
CA LYS A 24 9.00 -2.89 -10.61
C LYS A 24 10.19 -3.76 -11.03
N ASP A 25 11.26 -3.73 -10.25
CA ASP A 25 12.46 -4.54 -10.51
C ASP A 25 12.24 -6.02 -10.16
N ILE A 26 11.32 -6.31 -9.24
CA ILE A 26 10.99 -7.67 -8.78
C ILE A 26 9.89 -8.30 -9.64
N PHE A 27 8.88 -7.52 -10.01
CA PHE A 27 7.70 -7.98 -10.73
C PHE A 27 7.65 -7.32 -12.12
N PRO A 28 8.04 -8.03 -13.19
CA PRO A 28 8.17 -7.45 -14.53
C PRO A 28 6.86 -6.89 -15.10
N ASP A 29 5.73 -7.42 -14.66
CA ASP A 29 4.39 -7.00 -15.09
C ASP A 29 3.74 -6.00 -14.13
N PHE A 30 4.47 -5.50 -13.14
CA PHE A 30 3.98 -4.53 -12.16
C PHE A 30 3.41 -3.29 -12.84
N LYS A 31 2.21 -2.91 -12.43
CA LYS A 31 1.53 -1.69 -12.89
C LYS A 31 0.87 -0.97 -11.74
N PHE A 32 0.97 0.35 -11.74
CA PHE A 32 0.11 1.16 -10.90
C PHE A 32 -1.27 1.27 -11.54
N ILE A 33 -2.29 0.93 -10.76
CA ILE A 33 -3.70 1.27 -11.03
C ILE A 33 -3.94 2.70 -10.53
N GLU A 34 -3.45 3.01 -9.33
CA GLU A 34 -3.42 4.36 -8.76
C GLU A 34 -2.00 4.64 -8.28
N GLN A 35 -1.41 5.73 -8.80
CA GLN A 35 -0.09 6.19 -8.40
C GLN A 35 -0.10 6.58 -6.91
N PRO A 36 1.06 6.53 -6.22
CA PRO A 36 1.17 6.99 -4.84
C PRO A 36 0.60 8.40 -4.66
N THR A 37 -0.46 8.50 -3.86
CA THR A 37 -1.17 9.74 -3.56
C THR A 37 -1.39 9.88 -2.06
N VAL A 38 -1.80 11.08 -1.63
CA VAL A 38 -2.12 11.35 -0.23
C VAL A 38 -3.60 11.07 0.01
N LYS A 39 -3.89 10.21 0.99
CA LYS A 39 -5.23 9.99 1.54
C LYS A 39 -5.20 10.21 3.05
N TYR A 40 -6.37 10.08 3.69
CA TYR A 40 -6.52 10.19 5.13
C TYR A 40 -7.16 8.93 5.68
N ILE A 41 -6.61 8.41 6.79
CA ILE A 41 -7.24 7.35 7.61
C ILE A 41 -7.29 7.89 9.02
N ASP A 42 -8.48 7.89 9.64
CA ASP A 42 -8.66 8.39 11.00
C ASP A 42 -8.07 9.82 11.19
N GLY A 43 -8.31 10.68 10.19
CA GLY A 43 -7.78 12.05 10.17
C GLY A 43 -6.26 12.19 9.95
N LYS A 44 -5.50 11.09 9.90
CA LYS A 44 -4.04 11.07 9.72
C LYS A 44 -3.69 10.94 8.23
N GLN A 45 -2.72 11.73 7.78
CA GLN A 45 -2.22 11.63 6.41
C GLN A 45 -1.57 10.28 6.16
N CYS A 46 -1.85 9.66 5.03
CA CYS A 46 -1.24 8.42 4.60
C CYS A 46 -0.88 8.46 3.12
N VAL A 47 0.06 7.61 2.74
CA VAL A 47 0.38 7.35 1.34
C VAL A 47 -0.43 6.16 0.88
N PHE A 48 -1.24 6.35 -0.14
CA PHE A 48 -2.06 5.33 -0.75
C PHE A 48 -1.57 4.99 -2.16
N ALA A 49 -1.57 3.72 -2.52
CA ALA A 49 -1.37 3.29 -3.90
C ALA A 49 -2.18 2.02 -4.20
N MET A 50 -2.52 1.85 -5.48
CA MET A 50 -3.06 0.60 -6.00
C MET A 50 -2.17 0.07 -7.10
N CYS A 51 -1.88 -1.21 -7.06
CA CYS A 51 -1.08 -1.84 -8.11
C CYS A 51 -1.55 -3.26 -8.41
N ASP A 52 -1.21 -3.74 -9.60
CA ASP A 52 -1.34 -5.14 -9.98
C ASP A 52 0.01 -5.70 -10.42
N TYR A 53 0.20 -7.00 -10.16
CA TYR A 53 1.36 -7.78 -10.58
C TYR A 53 1.06 -9.28 -10.45
N THR A 54 1.90 -10.10 -11.07
CA THR A 54 1.80 -11.57 -10.97
C THR A 54 2.66 -12.10 -9.84
N LEU A 55 2.03 -12.76 -8.87
CA LEU A 55 2.72 -13.55 -7.84
C LEU A 55 3.02 -14.94 -8.37
N THR A 56 4.29 -15.34 -8.32
CA THR A 56 4.69 -16.73 -8.59
C THR A 56 4.91 -17.45 -7.26
N ALA A 57 4.09 -18.47 -6.99
CA ALA A 57 4.21 -19.35 -5.84
C ALA A 57 4.52 -20.78 -6.30
N HIS A 58 4.82 -21.68 -5.35
CA HIS A 58 5.15 -23.08 -5.65
C HIS A 58 4.07 -23.83 -6.43
N ASN A 59 2.80 -23.41 -6.32
CA ASN A 59 1.63 -24.04 -6.93
C ASN A 59 1.13 -23.33 -8.20
N GLY A 60 1.81 -22.29 -8.68
CA GLY A 60 1.43 -21.59 -9.90
C GLY A 60 1.65 -20.09 -9.83
N GLN A 61 1.07 -19.40 -10.81
CA GLN A 61 1.07 -17.95 -10.89
C GLN A 61 -0.35 -17.43 -10.69
N GLU A 62 -0.51 -16.39 -9.87
CA GLU A 62 -1.78 -15.71 -9.71
C GLU A 62 -1.56 -14.20 -9.89
N LYS A 63 -2.39 -13.59 -10.74
CA LYS A 63 -2.41 -12.14 -10.87
C LYS A 63 -3.20 -11.55 -9.71
N VAL A 64 -2.56 -10.62 -9.00
CA VAL A 64 -3.16 -9.97 -7.83
C VAL A 64 -3.28 -8.47 -8.03
N LYS A 65 -4.32 -7.91 -7.43
CA LYS A 65 -4.53 -6.48 -7.25
C LYS A 65 -4.33 -6.17 -5.78
N ILE A 66 -3.50 -5.19 -5.45
CA ILE A 66 -3.32 -4.75 -4.06
C ILE A 66 -3.68 -3.28 -3.87
N MET A 67 -4.21 -2.99 -2.68
CA MET A 67 -4.44 -1.63 -2.15
C MET A 67 -3.55 -1.46 -0.93
N VAL A 68 -2.66 -0.47 -0.97
CA VAL A 68 -1.68 -0.24 0.09
C VAL A 68 -1.93 1.12 0.73
N TYR A 69 -2.00 1.15 2.05
CA TYR A 69 -2.01 2.36 2.86
C TYR A 69 -0.80 2.35 3.79
N ALA A 70 0.07 3.34 3.65
CA ALA A 70 1.21 3.54 4.54
C ALA A 70 0.95 4.77 5.42
N VAL A 71 0.73 4.55 6.71
CA VAL A 71 0.36 5.57 7.69
C VAL A 71 1.56 5.82 8.63
N PRO A 72 2.23 6.98 8.55
CA PRO A 72 3.31 7.32 9.46
C PRO A 72 2.74 7.62 10.85
N VAL A 73 3.38 7.07 11.88
CA VAL A 73 3.04 7.23 13.30
C VAL A 73 4.34 7.36 14.08
N ASN A 74 4.62 8.56 14.59
CA ASN A 74 5.87 8.89 15.30
C ASN A 74 7.10 8.45 14.46
N ASP A 75 8.06 7.76 15.08
CA ASP A 75 9.28 7.23 14.45
C ASP A 75 9.04 5.91 13.69
N SER A 76 7.80 5.60 13.35
CA SER A 76 7.42 4.37 12.66
C SER A 76 6.28 4.57 11.67
N PHE A 77 5.89 3.50 10.98
CA PHE A 77 4.66 3.51 10.19
C PHE A 77 3.97 2.15 10.17
N TYR A 78 2.65 2.20 10.02
CA TYR A 78 1.80 1.07 9.68
C TYR A 78 1.68 0.95 8.17
N GLN A 79 1.77 -0.29 7.66
CA GLN A 79 1.43 -0.60 6.28
C GLN A 79 0.26 -1.57 6.31
N ILE A 80 -0.87 -1.14 5.77
CA ILE A 80 -2.06 -1.96 5.57
C ILE A 80 -2.07 -2.33 4.09
N THR A 81 -2.20 -3.62 3.79
CA THR A 81 -2.24 -4.11 2.40
C THR A 81 -3.41 -5.05 2.26
N PHE A 82 -4.38 -4.67 1.41
CA PHE A 82 -5.41 -5.57 0.95
C PHE A 82 -4.99 -6.15 -0.39
N MET A 83 -5.36 -7.41 -0.63
CA MET A 83 -4.99 -8.15 -1.82
C MET A 83 -6.21 -8.93 -2.29
N ASP A 84 -6.55 -8.76 -3.56
CA ASP A 84 -7.53 -9.57 -4.28
C ASP A 84 -6.82 -10.33 -5.40
N SER A 85 -7.40 -11.47 -5.77
CA SER A 85 -7.14 -12.07 -7.08
C SER A 85 -7.80 -11.23 -8.19
N GLU A 86 -7.40 -11.43 -9.45
CA GLU A 86 -8.08 -10.78 -10.58
C GLU A 86 -9.55 -11.20 -10.77
N LYS A 87 -9.98 -12.27 -10.09
CA LYS A 87 -11.34 -12.84 -10.16
C LYS A 87 -12.29 -12.17 -9.17
N GLU A 88 -11.76 -11.37 -8.25
CA GLU A 88 -12.51 -10.73 -7.18
C GLU A 88 -12.41 -9.21 -7.28
N ASP A 89 -13.43 -8.53 -6.76
CA ASP A 89 -13.39 -7.08 -6.56
C ASP A 89 -14.02 -6.74 -5.21
N ASN A 90 -13.19 -6.77 -4.18
CA ASN A 90 -13.57 -6.43 -2.81
C ASN A 90 -13.21 -4.97 -2.46
N SER A 91 -12.94 -4.11 -3.46
CA SER A 91 -12.57 -2.70 -3.26
C SER A 91 -13.49 -1.98 -2.27
N LYS A 92 -14.81 -2.11 -2.43
CA LYS A 92 -15.81 -1.52 -1.52
C LYS A 92 -15.76 -2.07 -0.10
N LEU A 93 -15.40 -3.35 0.07
CA LEU A 93 -15.23 -3.94 1.39
C LEU A 93 -13.96 -3.40 2.05
N PHE A 94 -12.87 -3.30 1.29
CA PHE A 94 -11.60 -2.73 1.76
C PHE A 94 -11.75 -1.27 2.17
N GLU A 95 -12.48 -0.46 1.38
CA GLU A 95 -12.83 0.92 1.74
C GLU A 95 -13.56 0.98 3.07
N LYS A 96 -14.60 0.16 3.27
CA LYS A 96 -15.33 0.09 4.55
C LYS A 96 -14.45 -0.30 5.73
N ILE A 97 -13.53 -1.25 5.54
CA ILE A 97 -12.60 -1.66 6.60
C ILE A 97 -11.70 -0.48 6.97
N ILE A 98 -11.14 0.22 5.97
CA ILE A 98 -10.29 1.39 6.20
C ILE A 98 -11.04 2.53 6.88
N GLU A 99 -12.27 2.81 6.47
CA GLU A 99 -13.13 3.81 7.12
C GLU A 99 -13.43 3.48 8.59
N SER A 100 -13.46 2.19 8.95
CA SER A 100 -13.67 1.74 10.33
C SER A 100 -12.38 1.56 11.14
N THR A 101 -11.21 1.80 10.55
CA THR A 101 -9.92 1.58 11.19
C THR A 101 -9.51 2.79 12.02
N ASP A 102 -9.24 2.56 13.31
CA ASP A 102 -8.61 3.51 14.24
C ASP A 102 -7.09 3.32 14.24
N ILE A 103 -6.32 4.40 14.12
CA ILE A 103 -4.86 4.35 14.11
C ILE A 103 -4.34 4.86 15.45
N GLN A 104 -3.87 3.93 16.29
CA GLN A 104 -3.32 4.26 17.60
C GLN A 104 -1.85 4.68 17.53
N GLU A 105 -1.50 5.64 18.39
CA GLU A 105 -0.15 6.23 18.53
C GLU A 105 0.83 5.38 19.34
#